data_AF-A0A352T9Q3-F1
#
_entry.id   AF-A0A352T9Q3-F1
#
_cell.length_a   1.000
_cell.length_b   1.000
_cell.length_c   1.000
_cell.angle_alpha   90.00
_cell.angle_beta   90.00
_cell.angle_gamma   90.00
#
_symmetry.space_group_name_H-M   'P 1'
#
loop_
_entity.id
_entity.type
_entity.pdbx_description
1 polymer ?
#
loop_
_entity_poly.entity_id
_entity_poly.type
_entity_poly.pdbx_seq_one_letter_code
_entity_poly.pdbx_strand_id
1 'polypeptide(L)'
;MEKLCVCKECGRIIDREFIYCPWCGEARLNIRERNSMEAVFDRLIESQNQCRDKQVETLKDRLDELDRELSTLALSVEMHR
;
A
#
# COMPACT_ATOMS: atom_id res chain seq x y z
N MET A 1 -25.22 -12.39 5.24
CA MET A 1 -23.83 -12.78 5.59
C MET A 1 -22.92 -12.05 4.63
N GLU A 2 -22.20 -11.05 5.11
CA GLU A 2 -21.20 -10.32 4.32
C GLU A 2 -20.12 -11.31 3.86
N LYS A 3 -20.07 -11.58 2.56
CA LYS A 3 -19.07 -12.47 1.99
C LYS A 3 -17.78 -11.68 1.81
N LEU A 4 -16.99 -11.59 2.86
CA LEU A 4 -15.65 -11.03 2.79
C LEU A 4 -14.68 -12.02 2.10
N CYS A 5 -13.60 -11.48 1.54
CA CYS A 5 -12.48 -12.26 1.02
C CYS A 5 -11.17 -11.47 1.14
N VAL A 6 -10.05 -12.16 1.00
CA VAL A 6 -8.72 -11.56 0.99
C VAL A 6 -8.29 -11.33 -0.46
N CYS A 7 -7.85 -10.12 -0.78
CA CYS A 7 -7.22 -9.81 -2.06
C CYS A 7 -5.90 -10.60 -2.18
N LYS A 8 -5.71 -11.30 -3.31
CA LYS A 8 -4.49 -12.11 -3.53
C LYS A 8 -3.23 -11.28 -3.76
N GLU A 9 -3.38 -10.05 -4.23
CA GLU A 9 -2.23 -9.17 -4.54
C GLU A 9 -1.74 -8.39 -3.33
N CYS A 10 -2.64 -7.82 -2.52
CA CYS A 10 -2.25 -6.97 -1.39
C CYS A 10 -2.61 -7.53 -0.01
N GLY A 11 -3.27 -8.68 0.06
CA GLY A 11 -3.61 -9.35 1.32
C GLY A 11 -4.70 -8.66 2.16
N ARG A 12 -5.30 -7.56 1.69
CA ARG A 12 -6.36 -6.86 2.44
C ARG A 12 -7.72 -7.53 2.30
N ILE A 13 -8.54 -7.40 3.33
CA ILE A 13 -9.92 -7.87 3.34
C ILE A 13 -10.77 -6.91 2.51
N ILE A 14 -11.58 -7.47 1.62
CA ILE A 14 -12.48 -6.77 0.71
C ILE A 14 -13.81 -7.51 0.62
N ASP A 15 -14.87 -6.77 0.33
CA ASP A 15 -16.15 -7.37 -0.02
C ASP A 15 -16.03 -8.17 -1.33
N ARG A 16 -16.69 -9.34 -1.41
CA ARG A 16 -16.75 -10.13 -2.65
C ARG A 16 -17.58 -9.47 -3.74
N GLU A 17 -18.44 -8.51 -3.42
CA GLU A 17 -19.20 -7.76 -4.41
C GLU A 17 -18.33 -6.79 -5.23
N PHE A 18 -17.13 -6.44 -4.74
CA PHE A 18 -16.20 -5.63 -5.52
C PHE A 18 -15.58 -6.43 -6.67
N ILE A 19 -15.75 -5.91 -7.88
CA ILE A 19 -15.14 -6.43 -9.12
C ILE A 19 -13.63 -6.09 -9.23
N TYR A 20 -13.08 -5.32 -8.29
CA TYR A 20 -11.67 -5.00 -8.17
C TYR A 20 -11.27 -4.82 -6.71
N CYS A 21 -9.98 -4.77 -6.40
CA CYS A 21 -9.52 -4.42 -5.06
C CYS A 21 -9.51 -2.90 -4.88
N PRO A 22 -10.29 -2.30 -3.97
CA PRO A 22 -10.25 -0.86 -3.72
C PRO A 22 -8.91 -0.39 -3.11
N TRP A 23 -8.05 -1.31 -2.67
CA TRP A 23 -6.78 -1.01 -2.01
C TRP A 23 -5.53 -1.15 -2.86
N CYS A 24 -5.55 -2.03 -3.88
CA CYS A 24 -4.44 -2.13 -4.83
C CYS A 24 -4.84 -2.06 -6.31
N GLY A 25 -6.13 -1.92 -6.64
CA GLY A 25 -6.64 -1.77 -8.00
C GLY A 25 -6.83 -3.09 -8.75
N GLU A 26 -6.32 -4.22 -8.22
CA GLU A 26 -6.36 -5.52 -8.92
C GLU A 26 -7.78 -5.91 -9.34
N ALA A 27 -7.96 -6.16 -10.64
CA ALA A 27 -9.23 -6.61 -11.19
C ALA A 27 -9.54 -8.05 -10.76
N ARG A 28 -10.76 -8.28 -10.26
CA ARG A 28 -11.24 -9.59 -9.78
C ARG A 28 -12.24 -10.26 -10.73
N LEU A 29 -12.28 -9.75 -11.95
CA LEU A 29 -13.14 -10.22 -13.02
C LEU A 29 -12.65 -11.55 -13.59
N ASN A 30 -13.59 -12.31 -14.17
CA ASN A 30 -13.26 -13.43 -15.03
C ASN A 30 -12.68 -12.90 -16.37
N ILE A 31 -11.98 -13.76 -17.12
CA ILE A 31 -11.15 -13.36 -18.28
C ILE A 31 -11.94 -12.58 -19.35
N ARG A 32 -13.23 -12.88 -19.54
CA ARG A 32 -14.07 -12.21 -20.55
C ARG A 32 -14.43 -10.77 -20.17
N GLU A 33 -14.74 -10.54 -18.90
CA GLU A 33 -15.08 -9.21 -18.38
C GLU A 33 -13.84 -8.31 -18.26
N ARG A 34 -12.66 -8.91 -18.00
CA ARG A 34 -11.38 -8.19 -17.90
C ARG A 34 -11.03 -7.46 -19.21
N ASN A 35 -11.15 -8.12 -20.36
CA ASN A 35 -10.78 -7.54 -21.67
C ASN A 35 -11.62 -6.31 -22.05
N SER A 36 -12.86 -6.19 -21.54
CA SER A 36 -13.75 -5.06 -21.86
C SER A 36 -13.46 -3.82 -21.01
N MET A 37 -12.73 -3.94 -19.91
CA MET A 37 -12.54 -2.89 -18.91
C MET A 37 -11.08 -2.66 -18.51
N GLU A 38 -10.14 -3.28 -19.22
CA GLU A 38 -8.70 -3.30 -18.93
C GLU A 38 -8.12 -1.89 -18.72
N ALA A 39 -8.38 -0.96 -19.65
CA ALA A 39 -7.87 0.41 -19.56
C ALA A 39 -8.34 1.21 -18.33
N VAL A 40 -9.51 0.89 -17.77
CA VAL A 40 -10.01 1.54 -16.54
C VAL A 40 -9.26 0.99 -15.32
N PHE A 41 -9.03 -0.32 -15.29
CA PHE A 41 -8.30 -0.95 -14.19
C PHE A 41 -6.83 -0.56 -14.19
N ASP A 42 -6.20 -0.45 -15.36
CA ASP A 42 -4.80 0.00 -15.45
C ASP A 42 -4.60 1.37 -14.80
N ARG A 43 -5.51 2.32 -15.07
CA ARG A 43 -5.45 3.66 -14.48
C ARG A 43 -5.69 3.64 -12.96
N LEU A 44 -6.56 2.78 -12.48
CA LEU A 44 -6.82 2.62 -11.04
C LEU A 44 -5.60 2.02 -10.33
N ILE A 45 -4.98 1.00 -10.93
CA ILE A 45 -3.75 0.38 -10.43
C ILE A 45 -2.63 1.42 -10.38
N GLU A 46 -2.44 2.19 -11.45
CA GLU A 46 -1.43 3.25 -11.52
C GLU A 46 -1.64 4.28 -10.42
N SER A 47 -2.86 4.80 -10.26
CA SER A 47 -3.17 5.78 -9.22
C SER A 47 -2.92 5.25 -7.80
N GLN A 48 -3.23 3.98 -7.55
CA GLN A 48 -3.00 3.38 -6.23
C GLN A 48 -1.52 3.05 -5.97
N ASN A 49 -0.77 2.66 -7.00
CA ASN A 49 0.68 2.49 -6.91
C ASN A 49 1.37 3.82 -6.58
N GLN A 50 0.99 4.91 -7.26
CA GLN A 50 1.50 6.25 -6.92
C GLN A 50 1.20 6.64 -5.46
N CYS A 51 0.03 6.27 -4.93
CA CYS A 51 -0.31 6.51 -3.53
C CYS A 51 0.59 5.70 -2.57
N ARG A 52 0.82 4.41 -2.89
CA ARG A 52 1.73 3.54 -2.12
C ARG A 52 3.17 4.04 -2.16
N ASP A 53 3.65 4.48 -3.31
CA ASP A 53 5.02 5.00 -3.46
C ASP A 53 5.23 6.24 -2.58
N LYS A 54 4.26 7.15 -2.55
CA LYS A 54 4.27 8.31 -1.62
C LYS A 54 4.28 7.87 -0.16
N GLN A 55 3.52 6.84 0.19
CA GLN A 55 3.51 6.30 1.55
C GLN A 55 4.86 5.68 1.92
N VAL A 56 5.50 4.95 1.00
CA VAL A 56 6.83 4.39 1.20
C VAL A 56 7.87 5.49 1.42
N GLU A 57 7.85 6.55 0.62
CA GLU A 57 8.78 7.68 0.81
C GLU A 57 8.55 8.36 2.16
N THR A 58 7.29 8.56 2.56
CA THR A 58 6.96 9.13 3.89
C THR A 58 7.48 8.26 5.03
N LEU A 59 7.38 6.92 4.90
CA LEU A 59 7.89 6.00 5.91
C LEU A 59 9.43 6.03 5.98
N LYS A 60 10.09 6.17 4.83
CA LYS A 60 11.54 6.32 4.75
C LYS A 60 12.00 7.61 5.43
N ASP A 61 11.35 8.74 5.16
CA ASP A 61 11.67 10.02 5.83
C ASP A 61 11.56 9.92 7.36
N ARG A 62 10.52 9.22 7.85
CA ARG A 62 10.33 8.98 9.29
C ARG A 62 11.40 8.08 9.88
N LEU A 63 11.86 7.07 9.15
CA LEU A 63 12.96 6.21 9.59
C LEU A 63 14.25 7.03 9.73
N ASP A 64 14.54 7.89 8.75
CA ASP A 64 15.72 8.76 8.78
C ASP A 64 15.65 9.76 9.95
N GLU A 65 14.47 10.27 10.27
CA GLU A 65 14.26 11.12 11.44
C GLU A 65 14.53 10.38 12.75
N LEU A 66 13.96 9.20 12.93
CA LEU A 66 14.17 8.37 14.12
C LEU A 66 15.66 8.00 14.29
N ASP A 67 16.36 7.70 13.20
CA ASP A 67 17.79 7.38 13.23
C ASP A 67 18.65 8.56 13.71
N ARG A 68 18.31 9.78 13.26
CA ARG A 68 18.94 11.02 13.74
C ARG A 68 18.69 11.28 15.23
N GLU A 69 17.46 11.05 15.68
CA GLU A 69 17.09 11.20 17.09
C GLU A 69 17.87 10.21 17.97
N LEU A 70 17.92 8.94 17.56
CA LEU A 70 18.67 7.90 18.25
C LEU A 70 20.17 8.23 18.33
N SER A 71 20.76 8.71 17.23
CA SER A 71 22.17 9.14 17.21
C SER A 71 22.43 10.29 18.19
N THR A 72 21.52 11.26 18.25
CA THR A 72 21.62 12.39 19.18
C THR A 72 21.56 11.94 20.64
N LEU A 73 20.65 11.01 20.96
CA LEU A 73 20.52 10.44 22.28
C LEU A 73 21.76 9.63 22.67
N ALA A 74 22.31 8.83 21.76
CA ALA A 74 23.51 8.04 21.99
C ALA A 74 24.71 8.93 22.35
N LEU A 75 24.96 9.98 21.57
CA LEU A 75 26.01 10.97 21.84
C LEU A 75 25.81 11.67 23.18
N SER A 76 24.57 12.02 23.51
CA SER A 76 24.24 12.65 24.80
C SER A 76 24.58 11.73 25.97
N VAL A 77 24.28 10.43 25.87
CA VAL A 77 24.62 9.44 26.91
C VAL A 77 26.13 9.24 27.03
N GLU A 78 26.86 9.22 25.92
CA GLU A 78 28.33 9.11 25.91
C GLU A 78 29.01 10.32 26.58
N MET A 79 28.50 11.53 26.37
CA MET A 79 29.04 12.75 26.99
C MET A 79 28.80 12.86 28.50
N HIS A 80 27.86 12.08 29.04
CA HIS A 80 27.55 12.04 30.49
C HIS A 80 28.18 10.83 31.20
N ARG A 81 29.04 10.07 30.51
CA ARG A 81 29.92 9.05 31.09
C ARG A 81 31.30 9.61 31.35
#